data_AF-A0A6J8DTG0-F1
#
_entry.id   AF-A0A6J8DTG0-F1
#
_cell.length_a   1.000
_cell.length_b   1.000
_cell.length_c   1.000
_cell.angle_alpha   90.00
_cell.angle_beta   90.00
_cell.angle_gamma   90.00
#
_symmetry.space_group_name_H-M   'P 1'
#
loop_
_entity.id
_entity.type
_entity.pdbx_description
1 polymer ?
#
loop_
_entity_poly.entity_id
_entity_poly.type
_entity_poly.pdbx_seq_one_letter_code
_entity_poly.pdbx_strand_id
1 'polypeptide(L)'
;MTPNINRNLFPGDDDDSGLGMDDHITCKPSLKKSAKRQRLEDDSSRCSKRPKVCTDIKAVVTKLEENDDFIADGSRLHTLPTVTGKHSDLKSITSQTLADVVNGDYNDVISDYKIIDCRYPYEFEGGHIRGAENMYLHETILTLLVNRLKIHKL
;
A
#
# COMPACT_ATOMS: atom_id res chain seq x y z
N MET A 1 -29.61 8.45 41.26
CA MET A 1 -30.83 7.78 40.78
C MET A 1 -30.78 7.74 39.26
N THR A 2 -30.26 6.65 38.70
CA THR A 2 -30.26 6.36 37.26
C THR A 2 -31.36 5.35 36.98
N PRO A 3 -32.16 5.48 35.90
CA PRO A 3 -33.19 4.50 35.61
C PRO A 3 -32.56 3.21 35.06
N ASN A 4 -33.11 2.11 35.54
CA ASN A 4 -32.73 0.73 35.29
C ASN A 4 -33.35 0.29 33.95
N ILE A 5 -32.53 0.00 32.93
CA ILE A 5 -33.03 -0.48 31.63
C ILE A 5 -33.13 -2.00 31.69
N ASN A 6 -34.37 -2.46 31.68
CA ASN A 6 -34.78 -3.85 31.69
C ASN A 6 -34.45 -4.50 30.33
N ARG A 7 -33.37 -5.29 30.25
CA ARG A 7 -33.11 -6.17 29.12
C ARG A 7 -33.78 -7.50 29.41
N ASN A 8 -34.98 -7.75 28.86
CA ASN A 8 -35.57 -9.08 28.70
C ASN A 8 -36.82 -8.98 27.82
N LEU A 9 -36.66 -9.19 26.52
CA LEU A 9 -37.77 -9.64 25.67
C LEU A 9 -37.25 -10.28 24.39
N PHE A 10 -36.77 -11.52 24.49
CA PHE A 10 -36.97 -12.54 23.45
C PHE A 10 -36.93 -13.91 24.16
N PRO A 11 -38.07 -14.61 24.32
CA PRO A 11 -38.08 -16.00 24.71
C PRO A 11 -37.58 -16.84 23.54
N GLY A 12 -36.77 -17.85 23.85
CA GLY A 12 -36.30 -18.84 22.90
C GLY A 12 -37.37 -19.87 22.55
N ASP A 13 -37.11 -20.55 21.44
CA ASP A 13 -37.50 -21.94 21.24
C ASP A 13 -36.26 -22.66 20.69
N ASP A 14 -35.90 -23.72 21.41
CA ASP A 14 -34.82 -24.66 21.17
C ASP A 14 -35.32 -25.85 20.33
N ASP A 15 -34.61 -26.22 19.26
CA ASP A 15 -34.43 -27.60 18.71
C ASP A 15 -33.88 -27.56 17.26
N ASP A 16 -33.16 -28.52 16.69
CA ASP A 16 -32.22 -29.58 17.09
C ASP A 16 -31.57 -30.07 15.76
N SER A 17 -30.42 -30.76 15.84
CA SER A 17 -29.64 -31.48 14.83
C SER A 17 -28.73 -30.62 13.92
N GLY A 18 -27.40 -30.61 14.04
CA GLY A 18 -26.46 -31.59 14.56
C GLY A 18 -25.82 -32.36 13.42
N LEU A 19 -24.63 -31.94 12.97
CA LEU A 19 -23.57 -32.83 12.48
C LEU A 19 -22.22 -32.15 12.73
N GLY A 20 -21.44 -32.76 13.61
CA GLY A 20 -20.12 -32.31 14.02
C GLY A 20 -19.07 -32.49 12.93
N MET A 21 -18.07 -31.63 13.00
CA MET A 21 -16.71 -31.92 12.56
C MET A 21 -15.78 -31.42 13.67
N ASP A 22 -15.36 -32.38 14.48
CA ASP A 22 -14.27 -32.25 15.43
C ASP A 22 -12.95 -32.09 14.66
N ASP A 23 -12.05 -31.23 15.13
CA ASP A 23 -10.65 -31.60 15.44
C ASP A 23 -9.71 -30.38 15.50
N HIS A 24 -9.36 -30.05 16.75
CA HIS A 24 -8.02 -29.77 17.23
C HIS A 24 -7.17 -28.61 16.65
N ILE A 25 -7.09 -27.56 17.48
CA ILE A 25 -5.85 -26.78 17.68
C ILE A 25 -4.70 -27.75 17.98
N THR A 26 -3.66 -27.77 17.14
CA THR A 26 -2.28 -27.97 17.60
C THR A 26 -1.30 -27.14 16.77
N CYS A 27 -0.47 -26.39 17.48
CA CYS A 27 0.64 -25.63 16.96
C CYS A 27 1.93 -26.46 17.09
N LYS A 28 2.84 -26.26 16.12
CA LYS A 28 4.30 -26.56 16.09
C LYS A 28 4.73 -27.93 15.50
N PRO A 29 6.05 -28.15 15.30
CA PRO A 29 6.82 -27.74 14.11
C PRO A 29 7.58 -28.93 13.46
N SER A 30 7.90 -28.92 12.17
CA SER A 30 8.98 -29.78 11.68
C SER A 30 9.56 -29.38 10.33
N LEU A 31 10.85 -29.07 10.37
CA LEU A 31 11.78 -28.95 9.27
C LEU A 31 11.78 -30.24 8.42
N LYS A 32 11.59 -30.14 7.10
CA LYS A 32 12.25 -31.02 6.13
C LYS A 32 12.74 -30.23 4.91
N LYS A 33 14.07 -30.21 4.83
CA LYS A 33 14.92 -29.75 3.74
C LYS A 33 14.53 -30.49 2.46
N SER A 34 14.19 -29.76 1.40
CA SER A 34 14.37 -30.24 0.03
C SER A 34 14.67 -29.06 -0.87
N ALA A 35 15.95 -29.00 -1.26
CA ALA A 35 16.49 -28.08 -2.21
C ALA A 35 15.98 -28.43 -3.61
N LYS A 36 15.23 -27.50 -4.22
CA LYS A 36 15.18 -27.38 -5.67
C LYS A 36 14.97 -25.91 -6.02
N ARG A 37 16.08 -25.17 -5.98
CA ARG A 37 16.24 -23.87 -6.61
C ARG A 37 15.96 -24.03 -8.11
N GLN A 38 14.81 -23.56 -8.58
CA GLN A 38 14.67 -23.21 -9.98
C GLN A 38 15.04 -21.74 -10.11
N ARG A 39 16.17 -21.55 -10.79
CA ARG A 39 16.86 -20.30 -11.06
C ARG A 39 16.02 -19.57 -12.13
N LEU A 40 15.23 -18.59 -11.71
CA LEU A 40 14.86 -17.50 -12.60
C LEU A 40 15.97 -16.46 -12.44
N GLU A 41 16.70 -16.26 -13.52
CA GLU A 41 17.74 -15.24 -13.65
C GLU A 41 17.04 -13.87 -13.61
N ASP A 42 16.80 -13.35 -12.41
CA ASP A 42 16.44 -11.94 -12.25
C ASP A 42 17.72 -11.14 -12.49
N ASP A 43 17.74 -10.49 -13.65
CA ASP A 43 18.87 -9.75 -14.20
C ASP A 43 19.18 -8.53 -13.30
N SER A 44 19.92 -8.78 -12.23
CA SER A 44 20.46 -7.80 -11.30
C SER A 44 21.59 -7.02 -11.97
N SER A 45 21.30 -6.21 -12.98
CA SER A 45 22.37 -5.49 -13.67
C SER A 45 21.94 -4.17 -14.34
N ARG A 46 21.22 -3.28 -13.62
CA ARG A 46 21.22 -1.86 -14.04
C ARG A 46 21.01 -0.82 -12.94
N CYS A 47 21.76 -0.94 -11.86
CA CYS A 47 22.23 0.26 -11.17
C CYS A 47 23.51 0.77 -11.86
N SER A 48 23.62 2.10 -12.04
CA SER A 48 24.76 2.83 -12.60
C SER A 48 24.93 2.89 -14.11
N LYS A 49 24.01 3.57 -14.82
CA LYS A 49 24.40 4.61 -15.80
C LYS A 49 23.36 5.72 -15.74
N ARG A 50 23.78 6.95 -15.42
CA ARG A 50 22.96 8.14 -15.76
C ARG A 50 22.64 8.01 -17.25
N PRO A 51 21.37 8.05 -17.69
CA PRO A 51 21.08 8.02 -19.10
C PRO A 51 21.83 9.19 -19.75
N LYS A 52 22.66 8.88 -20.75
CA LYS A 52 23.24 9.90 -21.62
C LYS A 52 22.07 10.72 -22.12
N VAL A 53 22.17 12.05 -22.05
CA VAL A 53 21.17 12.97 -22.60
C VAL A 53 20.76 12.45 -23.98
N CYS A 54 19.52 11.96 -24.08
CA CYS A 54 18.97 11.50 -25.34
C CYS A 54 18.64 12.77 -26.12
N THR A 55 19.45 13.09 -27.12
CA THR A 55 19.23 14.27 -27.98
C THR A 55 18.01 14.10 -28.87
N ASP A 56 17.47 12.88 -28.99
CA ASP A 56 16.27 12.58 -29.76
C ASP A 56 15.01 12.65 -28.89
N ILE A 57 14.36 13.81 -28.93
CA ILE A 57 13.09 14.08 -28.26
C ILE A 57 12.02 13.07 -28.73
N LYS A 58 11.98 12.73 -30.02
CA LYS A 58 11.00 11.79 -30.58
C LYS A 58 11.07 10.42 -29.91
N ALA A 59 12.28 9.90 -29.71
CA ALA A 59 12.47 8.59 -29.09
C ALA A 59 12.06 8.57 -27.61
N VAL A 60 12.15 9.71 -26.91
CA VAL A 60 11.68 9.82 -25.51
C VAL A 60 10.16 9.88 -25.47
N VAL A 61 9.54 10.70 -26.32
CA VAL A 61 8.07 10.86 -26.37
C VAL A 61 7.40 9.53 -26.72
N THR A 62 7.87 8.83 -27.76
CA THR A 62 7.32 7.51 -28.13
C THR A 62 7.43 6.50 -26.99
N LYS A 63 8.54 6.49 -26.23
CA LYS A 63 8.69 5.58 -25.07
C LYS A 63 7.75 5.89 -23.90
N LEU A 64 7.47 7.17 -23.68
CA LEU A 64 6.51 7.61 -22.66
C LEU A 64 5.07 7.28 -23.07
N GLU A 65 4.76 7.35 -24.37
CA GLU A 65 3.46 6.94 -24.92
C GLU A 65 3.26 5.41 -24.88
N GLU A 66 4.34 4.64 -25.01
CA GLU A 66 4.29 3.18 -25.00
C GLU A 66 4.28 2.56 -23.60
N ASN A 67 4.72 3.27 -22.56
CA ASN A 67 4.83 2.74 -21.20
C ASN A 67 4.31 3.75 -20.16
N ASP A 68 3.18 3.44 -19.54
CA ASP A 68 2.59 4.26 -18.47
C ASP A 68 3.25 4.05 -17.09
N ASP A 69 4.38 3.34 -17.06
CA ASP A 69 5.05 2.94 -15.81
C ASP A 69 6.11 3.93 -15.35
N PHE A 70 6.28 5.05 -16.04
CA PHE A 70 7.15 6.15 -15.60
C PHE A 70 6.46 7.05 -14.58
N ILE A 71 7.24 7.61 -13.65
CA ILE A 71 6.77 8.68 -12.76
C ILE A 71 6.54 9.98 -13.55
N ALA A 72 5.84 10.94 -12.95
CA ALA A 72 5.36 12.15 -13.63
C ALA A 72 6.48 13.03 -14.26
N ASP A 73 7.72 12.97 -13.77
CA ASP A 73 8.85 13.70 -14.36
C ASP A 73 9.59 12.92 -15.46
N GLY A 74 9.13 11.71 -15.79
CA GLY A 74 9.70 10.82 -16.80
C GLY A 74 11.09 10.28 -16.46
N SER A 75 11.61 10.51 -15.25
CA SER A 75 13.00 10.19 -14.92
C SER A 75 13.22 8.73 -14.54
N ARG A 76 12.20 8.06 -13.97
CA ARG A 76 12.27 6.71 -13.40
C ARG A 76 10.95 5.97 -13.59
N LEU A 77 10.98 4.65 -13.43
CA LEU A 77 9.77 3.85 -13.30
C LEU A 77 9.18 3.96 -11.88
N HIS A 78 7.92 3.57 -11.72
CA HIS A 78 7.31 3.44 -10.41
C HIS A 78 8.09 2.42 -9.54
N THR A 79 8.41 2.83 -8.31
CA THR A 79 9.15 1.98 -7.37
C THR A 79 8.26 0.87 -6.79
N LEU A 80 6.99 1.17 -6.52
CA LEU A 80 6.06 0.24 -5.91
C LEU A 80 5.31 -0.58 -6.97
N PRO A 81 5.04 -1.86 -6.73
CA PRO A 81 4.16 -2.66 -7.58
C PRO A 81 2.76 -2.04 -7.69
N THR A 82 2.31 -1.76 -8.91
CA THR A 82 1.01 -1.16 -9.17
C THR A 82 -0.01 -2.18 -9.68
N VAL A 83 -1.28 -1.98 -9.34
CA VAL A 83 -2.43 -2.75 -9.82
C VAL A 83 -3.43 -1.84 -10.51
N THR A 84 -4.24 -2.41 -11.42
CA THR A 84 -5.31 -1.67 -12.08
C THR A 84 -6.38 -1.27 -11.06
N GLY A 85 -6.58 0.03 -10.89
CA GLY A 85 -7.59 0.60 -10.02
C GLY A 85 -8.87 0.97 -10.75
N LYS A 86 -9.76 1.66 -10.03
CA LYS A 86 -11.00 2.23 -10.59
C LYS A 86 -10.71 3.28 -11.67
N HIS A 87 -9.64 4.05 -11.47
CA HIS A 87 -9.22 5.14 -12.33
C HIS A 87 -7.95 4.70 -13.07
N SER A 88 -7.99 4.68 -14.40
CA SER A 88 -6.88 4.16 -15.24
C SER A 88 -5.66 5.08 -15.26
N ASP A 89 -5.88 6.37 -15.04
CA ASP A 89 -4.87 7.41 -14.95
C ASP A 89 -4.15 7.45 -13.58
N LEU A 90 -4.69 6.77 -12.57
CA LEU A 90 -4.11 6.70 -11.23
C LEU A 90 -3.51 5.32 -10.94
N LYS A 91 -2.30 5.32 -10.38
CA LYS A 91 -1.63 4.09 -9.96
C LYS A 91 -2.12 3.67 -8.59
N SER A 92 -2.73 2.49 -8.52
CA SER A 92 -3.20 1.88 -7.28
C SER A 92 -2.21 0.83 -6.79
N ILE A 93 -2.14 0.61 -5.48
CA ILE A 93 -1.30 -0.43 -4.86
C ILE A 93 -2.19 -1.40 -4.06
N THR A 94 -1.68 -2.59 -3.79
CA THR A 94 -2.39 -3.54 -2.91
C THR A 94 -2.20 -3.19 -1.44
N SER A 95 -3.10 -3.68 -0.59
CA SER A 95 -2.95 -3.57 0.87
C SER A 95 -1.68 -4.25 1.39
N GLN A 96 -1.27 -5.36 0.76
CA GLN A 96 -0.03 -6.05 1.09
C GLN A 96 1.18 -5.16 0.82
N THR A 97 1.25 -4.55 -0.36
CA THR A 97 2.34 -3.62 -0.71
C THR A 97 2.45 -2.47 0.29
N LEU A 98 1.31 -1.92 0.74
CA LEU A 98 1.31 -0.87 1.76
C LEU A 98 1.82 -1.38 3.12
N ALA A 99 1.47 -2.60 3.52
CA ALA A 99 1.96 -3.22 4.75
C ALA A 99 3.49 -3.42 4.70
N ASP A 100 4.01 -3.91 3.58
CA ASP A 100 5.45 -4.11 3.36
C ASP A 100 6.23 -2.78 3.46
N VAL A 101 5.68 -1.70 2.88
CA VAL A 101 6.24 -0.34 3.01
C VAL A 101 6.28 0.10 4.47
N VAL A 102 5.19 -0.10 5.21
CA VAL A 102 5.11 0.28 6.64
C VAL A 102 6.03 -0.57 7.52
N ASN A 103 6.27 -1.83 7.15
CA ASN A 103 7.21 -2.72 7.84
C ASN A 103 8.68 -2.39 7.54
N GLY A 104 8.95 -1.57 6.53
CA GLY A 104 10.29 -1.14 6.16
C GLY A 104 10.98 -2.02 5.13
N ASP A 105 10.24 -2.89 4.44
CA ASP A 105 10.78 -3.79 3.41
C ASP A 105 11.30 -3.05 2.16
N TYR A 106 10.97 -1.76 2.03
CA TYR A 106 11.39 -0.87 0.95
C TYR A 106 12.40 0.21 1.38
N ASN A 107 12.98 0.13 2.59
CA ASN A 107 13.90 1.16 3.11
C ASN A 107 15.20 1.31 2.32
N ASP A 108 15.55 0.30 1.51
CA ASP A 108 16.71 0.30 0.61
C ASP A 108 16.46 1.14 -0.66
N VAL A 109 15.20 1.24 -1.10
CA VAL A 109 14.80 1.96 -2.33
C VAL A 109 14.04 3.26 -2.07
N ILE A 110 13.32 3.36 -0.95
CA ILE A 110 12.51 4.53 -0.57
C ILE A 110 13.16 5.21 0.63
N SER A 111 13.56 6.48 0.46
CA SER A 111 14.14 7.27 1.56
C SER A 111 13.10 7.85 2.51
N ASP A 112 11.93 8.24 2.00
CA ASP A 112 10.85 8.84 2.78
C ASP A 112 9.51 8.63 2.07
N TYR A 113 8.43 8.45 2.84
CA TYR A 113 7.06 8.32 2.32
C TYR A 113 6.06 8.96 3.29
N LYS A 114 4.89 9.36 2.76
CA LYS A 114 3.77 9.88 3.54
C LYS A 114 2.50 9.13 3.19
N ILE A 115 1.77 8.66 4.21
CA ILE A 115 0.43 8.11 4.05
C ILE A 115 -0.56 9.22 4.40
N ILE A 116 -1.41 9.59 3.45
CA ILE A 116 -2.41 10.64 3.64
C ILE A 116 -3.78 9.99 3.71
N ASP A 117 -4.46 10.14 4.84
CA ASP A 117 -5.85 9.70 5.02
C ASP A 117 -6.79 10.88 4.79
N CYS A 118 -7.58 10.80 3.71
CA CYS A 118 -8.50 11.85 3.28
C CYS A 118 -9.91 11.72 3.87
N ARG A 119 -10.17 10.73 4.74
CA ARG A 119 -11.47 10.53 5.40
C ARG A 119 -11.77 11.65 6.40
N TYR A 120 -13.02 11.71 6.86
CA TYR A 120 -13.39 12.67 7.89
C TYR A 120 -12.68 12.38 9.23
N PRO A 121 -12.43 13.41 10.07
CA PRO A 121 -11.68 13.23 11.31
C PRO A 121 -12.22 12.14 12.23
N TYR A 122 -13.55 12.01 12.35
CA TYR A 122 -14.16 10.98 13.20
C TYR A 122 -13.87 9.55 12.73
N GLU A 123 -13.71 9.32 11.41
CA GLU A 123 -13.34 8.01 10.86
C GLU A 123 -11.87 7.68 11.09
N PHE A 124 -11.03 8.71 11.05
CA PHE A 124 -9.61 8.60 11.32
C PHE A 124 -9.35 8.32 12.80
N GLU A 125 -10.00 9.07 13.69
CA GLU A 125 -9.95 8.89 15.15
C GLU A 125 -10.48 7.53 15.59
N GLY A 126 -11.48 7.00 14.88
CA GLY A 126 -12.01 5.65 15.10
C GLY A 126 -11.05 4.51 14.71
N GLY A 127 -10.00 4.82 13.94
CA GLY A 127 -8.97 3.87 13.53
C GLY A 127 -8.37 4.21 12.17
N HIS A 128 -7.04 4.25 12.11
CA HIS A 128 -6.30 4.57 10.89
C HIS A 128 -4.97 3.80 10.83
N ILE A 129 -4.33 3.83 9.66
CA ILE A 129 -3.03 3.19 9.43
C ILE A 129 -1.95 3.92 10.22
N ARG A 130 -1.06 3.17 10.88
CA ARG A 130 0.03 3.74 11.68
C ARG A 130 0.90 4.68 10.84
N GLY A 131 1.11 5.90 11.35
CA GLY A 131 1.94 6.91 10.69
C GLY A 131 1.22 7.69 9.58
N ALA A 132 -0.08 7.48 9.37
CA ALA A 132 -0.87 8.28 8.45
C ALA A 132 -1.16 9.69 9.02
N GLU A 133 -1.20 10.69 8.15
CA GLU A 133 -1.61 12.06 8.46
C GLU A 133 -3.04 12.29 7.92
N ASN A 134 -3.95 12.76 8.77
CA ASN A 134 -5.31 13.08 8.33
C ASN A 134 -5.35 14.45 7.64
N MET A 135 -5.67 14.46 6.34
CA MET A 135 -5.78 15.67 5.52
C MET A 135 -7.08 15.60 4.72
N TYR A 136 -8.18 16.02 5.33
CA TYR A 136 -9.52 15.93 4.74
C TYR A 136 -9.93 17.18 3.94
N LEU A 137 -9.18 18.29 4.09
CA LEU A 137 -9.42 19.55 3.37
C LEU A 137 -8.41 19.73 2.24
N HIS A 138 -8.91 20.14 1.08
CA HIS A 138 -8.12 20.39 -0.11
C HIS A 138 -6.97 21.40 0.12
N GLU A 139 -7.26 22.50 0.81
CA GLU A 139 -6.27 23.56 1.07
C GLU A 139 -5.08 23.06 1.89
N THR A 140 -5.34 22.16 2.85
CA THR A 140 -4.31 21.59 3.71
C THR A 140 -3.36 20.70 2.91
N ILE A 141 -3.91 19.86 2.02
CA ILE A 141 -3.12 19.00 1.12
C ILE A 141 -2.24 19.84 0.20
N LEU A 142 -2.80 20.86 -0.45
CA LEU A 142 -2.05 21.75 -1.34
C LEU A 142 -0.88 22.42 -0.60
N THR A 143 -1.15 22.95 0.59
CA THR A 143 -0.14 23.60 1.41
C THR A 143 1.00 22.64 1.77
N LEU A 144 0.68 21.40 2.17
CA LEU A 144 1.67 20.37 2.48
C LEU A 144 2.57 20.06 1.27
N LEU A 145 1.98 19.84 0.10
CA LEU A 145 2.72 19.47 -1.11
C LEU A 145 3.60 20.63 -1.60
N VAL A 146 3.10 21.86 -1.60
CA VAL A 146 3.87 23.05 -2.01
C VAL A 146 5.03 23.31 -1.05
N ASN A 147 4.82 23.16 0.25
CA ASN A 147 5.87 23.40 1.25
C ASN A 147 6.99 22.36 1.14
N ARG A 148 6.67 21.09 0.83
CA ARG A 148 7.69 20.06 0.57
C ARG A 148 8.61 20.43 -0.59
N LEU A 149 8.08 21.04 -1.65
CA LEU A 149 8.90 21.48 -2.79
C LEU A 149 9.88 22.62 -2.45
N LYS A 150 9.56 23.45 -1.45
CA LYS A 150 10.42 24.57 -1.03
C LYS A 150 11.63 24.09 -0.22
N ILE A 151 11.48 23.03 0.57
CA ILE A 151 12.54 22.51 1.45
C ILE A 151 13.69 21.89 0.64
N HIS A 152 13.42 21.31 -0.53
CA HIS A 152 14.44 20.71 -1.41
C HIS A 152 15.16 21.73 -2.34
N LYS A 153 14.90 23.04 -2.19
CA LYS A 153 15.54 24.12 -2.98
C LYS A 153 16.56 24.96 -2.18
N LEU A 154 16.87 24.59 -0.95
CA LEU A 154 17.93 25.18 -0.11
C LEU A 154 19.10 24.21 0.02
#